data_AF-A0A847LQZ9-F1
#
_entry.id   AF-A0A847LQZ9-F1
#
_cell.length_a   1.000
_cell.length_b   1.000
_cell.length_c   1.000
_cell.angle_alpha   90.00
_cell.angle_beta   90.00
_cell.angle_gamma   90.00
#
_symmetry.space_group_name_H-M   'P 1'
#
loop_
_entity.id
_entity.type
_entity.pdbx_description
1 polymer ?
#
loop_
_entity_poly.entity_id
_entity_poly.type
_entity_poly.pdbx_seq_one_letter_code
_entity_poly.pdbx_strand_id
1 'polypeptide(L)'
;MMKSTMKKLKTGSLLETICNTPLIKLTNITKNPKVKIYAMLDKKLTISDEDAFNMSRLLAIKEGLLVGMSSGAAVAGAIKIADSIKEGTIVALLPDRGERYLSSMLFRSICAKCPP
;
A
#
# COMPACT_ATOMS: atom_id res chain seq x y z
N MET A 1 31.24 -17.63 46.30
CA MET A 1 30.16 -18.43 45.65
C MET A 1 28.94 -17.51 45.61
N MET A 2 28.39 -17.05 44.48
CA MET A 2 27.85 -17.78 43.33
C MET A 2 28.21 -17.08 42.02
N LYS A 3 28.80 -17.85 41.10
CA LYS A 3 28.83 -17.54 39.67
C LYS A 3 27.54 -18.11 39.05
N SER A 4 26.77 -17.30 38.33
CA SER A 4 26.00 -17.78 37.16
C SER A 4 25.56 -16.57 36.31
N THR A 5 26.38 -16.16 35.34
CA THR A 5 26.16 -16.47 33.92
C THR A 5 24.88 -15.82 33.38
N MET A 6 25.05 -14.73 32.61
CA MET A 6 24.04 -14.22 31.68
C MET A 6 23.42 -15.40 30.91
N LYS A 7 22.19 -15.75 31.28
CA LYS A 7 21.41 -16.75 30.55
C LYS A 7 21.16 -16.17 29.17
N LYS A 8 21.74 -16.81 28.14
CA LYS A 8 21.38 -16.67 26.73
C LYS A 8 19.89 -16.39 26.62
N LEU A 9 19.54 -15.26 26.01
CA LEU A 9 18.18 -14.94 25.56
C LEU A 9 17.67 -16.17 24.81
N LYS A 10 16.80 -16.94 25.46
CA LYS A 10 16.03 -17.98 24.81
C LYS A 10 15.25 -17.25 23.73
N THR A 11 15.39 -17.72 22.49
CA THR A 11 14.63 -17.27 21.32
C THR A 11 13.14 -17.55 21.56
N GLY A 12 12.50 -16.70 22.36
CA GLY A 12 11.06 -16.51 22.39
C GLY A 12 10.66 -15.98 21.03
N SER A 13 9.59 -16.53 20.47
CA SER A 13 9.16 -16.21 19.11
C SER A 13 9.00 -14.70 18.95
N LEU A 14 9.26 -14.16 17.75
CA LEU A 14 9.06 -12.73 17.40
C LEU A 14 7.65 -12.22 17.78
N LEU A 15 6.69 -13.14 17.99
CA LEU A 15 5.32 -12.87 18.41
C LEU A 15 5.24 -12.38 19.86
N GLU A 16 6.15 -12.79 20.74
CA GLU A 16 6.18 -12.37 22.16
C GLU A 16 6.63 -10.91 22.32
N THR A 17 7.42 -10.38 21.37
CA THR A 17 7.80 -8.97 21.32
C THR A 17 6.70 -8.05 20.78
N ILE A 18 5.65 -8.61 20.16
CA ILE A 18 4.53 -7.84 19.63
C ILE A 18 3.41 -7.88 20.68
N CYS A 19 3.58 -7.10 21.76
CA CYS A 19 2.58 -7.03 22.83
C CYS A 19 1.20 -6.63 22.28
N ASN A 20 0.17 -7.44 22.59
CA ASN A 20 -1.28 -7.19 22.45
C ASN A 20 -1.80 -6.63 21.10
N THR A 21 -0.98 -6.66 20.05
CA THR A 21 -1.31 -6.02 18.77
C THR A 21 -2.02 -7.03 17.87
N PRO A 22 -3.20 -6.72 17.32
CA PRO A 22 -3.93 -7.65 16.47
C PRO A 22 -3.14 -7.93 15.19
N LEU A 23 -2.65 -9.16 15.06
CA LEU A 23 -1.97 -9.64 13.85
C LEU A 23 -3.02 -10.09 12.83
N ILE A 24 -2.96 -9.52 11.64
CA ILE A 24 -3.83 -9.93 10.53
C ILE A 24 -3.09 -10.96 9.68
N LYS A 25 -3.67 -12.15 9.55
CA LYS A 25 -3.16 -13.21 8.67
C LYS A 25 -3.44 -12.83 7.22
N LEU A 26 -2.39 -12.55 6.45
CA LEU A 26 -2.49 -12.30 5.02
C LEU A 26 -2.81 -13.61 4.29
N THR A 27 -3.99 -13.66 3.65
CA THR A 27 -4.49 -14.88 2.96
C THR A 27 -4.02 -14.98 1.52
N ASN A 28 -3.80 -13.86 0.83
CA ASN A 28 -3.42 -13.80 -0.59
C ASN A 28 -2.01 -13.20 -0.77
N ILE A 29 -0.97 -13.97 -0.42
CA ILE A 29 0.42 -13.67 -0.79
C ILE A 29 1.06 -14.95 -1.33
N THR A 30 1.81 -14.83 -2.43
CA THR A 30 2.65 -15.90 -2.95
C THR A 30 3.66 -16.31 -1.88
N LYS A 31 3.47 -17.50 -1.30
CA LYS A 31 4.29 -17.98 -0.18
C LYS A 31 5.69 -18.34 -0.69
N ASN A 32 6.64 -17.40 -0.60
CA ASN A 32 8.04 -17.76 -0.56
C ASN A 32 8.37 -18.24 0.85
N PRO A 33 8.67 -19.53 1.07
CA PRO A 33 8.92 -20.07 2.42
C PRO A 33 10.13 -19.43 3.13
N LYS A 34 10.99 -18.70 2.40
CA LYS A 34 12.14 -17.98 2.96
C LYS A 34 11.82 -16.57 3.46
N VAL A 35 10.63 -16.03 3.20
CA VAL A 35 10.29 -14.63 3.52
C VAL A 35 9.11 -14.60 4.49
N LYS A 36 9.29 -13.92 5.62
CA LYS A 36 8.23 -13.64 6.59
C LYS A 36 7.93 -12.14 6.55
N ILE A 37 6.68 -11.78 6.28
CA ILE A 37 6.23 -10.38 6.26
C ILE A 37 5.41 -10.15 7.52
N TYR A 38 5.84 -9.19 8.34
CA TYR A 38 5.15 -8.75 9.53
C TYR A 38 4.68 -7.31 9.29
N ALA A 39 3.39 -7.06 9.42
CA ALA A 39 2.82 -5.72 9.25
C ALA A 39 1.67 -5.51 10.23
N MET A 40 1.61 -4.30 10.79
CA MET A 40 0.44 -3.80 11.52
C MET A 40 -0.47 -3.07 10.53
N LEU A 41 -1.77 -3.31 10.62
CA LEU A 41 -2.77 -2.67 9.78
C LEU A 41 -3.89 -2.13 10.65
N ASP A 42 -3.95 -0.81 10.80
CA ASP A 42 -4.94 -0.13 11.63
C ASP A 42 -6.30 -0.02 10.93
N LYS A 43 -6.28 0.23 9.61
CA LYS A 43 -7.50 0.47 8.82
C LYS A 43 -7.36 -0.08 7.41
N LYS A 44 -8.44 -0.64 6.89
CA LYS A 44 -8.58 -1.04 5.49
C LYS A 44 -9.60 -0.13 4.80
N LEU A 45 -9.22 0.47 3.68
CA LEU A 45 -10.11 1.24 2.82
C LEU A 45 -10.27 0.50 1.49
N THR A 46 -11.51 0.41 1.02
CA THR A 46 -11.83 -0.13 -0.31
C THR A 46 -12.03 1.06 -1.25
N ILE A 47 -11.30 1.06 -2.37
CA ILE A 47 -11.42 2.05 -3.43
C ILE A 47 -11.97 1.35 -4.66
N SER A 48 -12.90 2.00 -5.37
CA SER A 48 -13.46 1.47 -6.61
C SER A 48 -12.44 1.54 -7.74
N ASP A 49 -12.56 0.67 -8.73
CA ASP A 49 -11.70 0.72 -9.92
C ASP A 49 -11.83 2.07 -10.63
N GLU A 50 -13.04 2.62 -10.71
CA GLU A 50 -13.28 3.93 -11.32
C GLU A 50 -12.54 5.07 -10.61
N ASP A 51 -12.62 5.14 -9.27
CA ASP A 51 -11.88 6.12 -8.45
C ASP A 51 -10.37 5.97 -8.70
N ALA A 52 -9.88 4.74 -8.74
CA ALA A 52 -8.46 4.45 -8.95
C ALA A 52 -7.98 4.89 -10.35
N PHE A 53 -8.76 4.61 -11.40
CA PHE A 53 -8.41 5.01 -12.78
C PHE A 53 -8.40 6.53 -12.91
N ASN A 54 -9.44 7.18 -12.40
CA ASN A 54 -9.56 8.63 -12.47
C ASN A 54 -8.41 9.30 -11.70
N MET A 55 -8.06 8.80 -10.52
CA MET A 55 -6.93 9.32 -9.76
C MET A 55 -5.59 9.11 -10.47
N SER A 56 -5.32 7.92 -11.04
CA SER A 56 -4.08 7.69 -11.82
C SER A 56 -3.95 8.64 -13.02
N ARG A 57 -5.06 8.93 -13.71
CA ARG A 57 -5.07 9.91 -14.82
C ARG A 57 -4.85 11.34 -14.33
N LEU A 58 -5.47 11.71 -13.21
CA LEU A 58 -5.26 13.02 -12.59
C LEU A 58 -3.81 13.20 -12.13
N LEU A 59 -3.18 12.19 -11.56
CA LEU A 59 -1.76 12.21 -11.19
C LEU A 59 -0.86 12.45 -12.40
N ALA A 60 -1.17 11.84 -13.55
CA ALA A 60 -0.42 12.06 -14.77
C ALA A 60 -0.58 13.49 -15.30
N ILE A 61 -1.80 14.05 -15.26
CA ILE A 61 -2.12 15.37 -15.82
C ILE A 61 -1.70 16.53 -14.89
N LYS A 62 -1.95 16.40 -13.59
CA LYS A 62 -1.73 17.49 -12.61
C LYS A 62 -0.35 17.46 -11.98
N GLU A 63 0.15 16.27 -11.66
CA GLU A 63 1.42 16.10 -10.93
C GLU A 63 2.57 15.64 -11.84
N GLY A 64 2.29 15.35 -13.12
CA GLY A 64 3.27 14.78 -14.04
C GLY A 64 3.71 13.36 -13.67
N LEU A 65 2.94 12.67 -12.82
CA LEU A 65 3.25 11.34 -12.31
C LEU A 65 2.54 10.27 -13.13
N LEU A 66 3.24 9.70 -14.10
CA LEU A 66 2.71 8.59 -14.90
C LEU A 66 2.83 7.27 -14.14
N VAL A 67 1.74 6.81 -13.53
CA VAL A 67 1.71 5.65 -12.61
C VAL A 67 0.59 4.66 -12.91
N GLY A 68 0.69 3.45 -12.35
CA GLY A 68 -0.34 2.42 -12.47
C GLY A 68 -1.61 2.71 -11.65
N MET A 69 -2.61 1.83 -11.83
CA MET A 69 -3.90 1.90 -11.15
C MET A 69 -3.78 1.73 -9.63
N SER A 70 -2.90 0.84 -9.16
CA SER A 70 -2.70 0.62 -7.71
C SER A 70 -2.20 1.89 -7.02
N SER A 71 -1.39 2.68 -7.70
CA SER A 71 -0.95 3.99 -7.22
C SER A 71 -2.10 4.98 -7.13
N GLY A 72 -2.99 4.99 -8.13
CA GLY A 72 -4.22 5.79 -8.10
C GLY A 72 -5.12 5.43 -6.92
N ALA A 73 -5.32 4.14 -6.66
CA ALA A 73 -6.06 3.66 -5.49
C ALA A 73 -5.42 4.10 -4.17
N ALA A 74 -4.08 4.02 -4.06
CA ALA A 74 -3.35 4.43 -2.87
C ALA A 74 -3.51 5.93 -2.58
N VAL A 75 -3.37 6.79 -3.61
CA VAL A 75 -3.53 8.24 -3.46
C VAL A 75 -4.98 8.63 -3.22
N ALA A 76 -5.96 8.00 -3.89
CA ALA A 76 -7.37 8.23 -3.62
C ALA A 76 -7.75 7.87 -2.18
N GLY A 77 -7.21 6.76 -1.66
CA GLY A 77 -7.34 6.40 -0.25
C GLY A 77 -6.66 7.40 0.68
N ALA A 78 -5.47 7.87 0.33
CA ALA A 78 -4.73 8.87 1.11
C ALA A 78 -5.51 10.19 1.22
N ILE A 79 -6.10 10.68 0.12
CA ILE A 79 -6.94 11.89 0.11
C ILE A 79 -8.17 11.69 1.01
N LYS A 80 -8.87 10.56 0.93
CA LYS A 80 -10.00 10.26 1.82
C LYS A 80 -9.59 10.22 3.30
N ILE A 81 -8.36 9.82 3.63
CA ILE A 81 -7.83 9.89 5.00
C ILE A 81 -7.48 11.34 5.36
N ALA A 82 -6.88 12.09 4.43
CA ALA A 82 -6.53 13.50 4.62
C ALA A 82 -7.76 14.33 5.01
N ASP A 83 -8.90 14.09 4.37
CA ASP A 83 -10.18 14.75 4.67
C ASP A 83 -10.70 14.46 6.09
N SER A 84 -10.23 13.39 6.72
CA SER A 84 -10.66 12.96 8.07
C SER A 84 -9.75 13.48 9.21
N ILE A 85 -8.60 14.06 8.88
CA ILE A 85 -7.64 14.58 9.86
C ILE A 85 -7.61 16.11 9.83
N LYS A 86 -7.31 16.75 10.97
CA LYS A 86 -7.15 18.22 11.04
C LYS A 86 -5.78 18.67 10.53
N GLU A 87 -4.75 17.92 10.87
CA GLU A 87 -3.36 18.19 10.53
C GLU A 87 -2.55 16.88 10.53
N GLY A 88 -1.51 16.82 9.70
CA GLY A 88 -0.61 15.68 9.61
C GLY A 88 -0.06 15.47 8.20
N THR A 89 0.93 14.58 8.08
CA THR A 89 1.54 14.20 6.80
C THR A 89 1.16 12.77 6.46
N ILE A 90 0.56 12.57 5.28
CA ILE A 90 0.21 11.24 4.76
C ILE A 90 1.18 10.88 3.63
N VAL A 91 1.75 9.68 3.71
CA VAL A 91 2.66 9.15 2.69
C VAL A 91 1.96 8.01 1.96
N ALA A 92 1.87 8.12 0.63
CA ALA A 92 1.34 7.07 -0.24
C ALA A 92 2.47 6.44 -1.06
N LEU A 93 2.44 5.11 -1.18
CA LEU A 93 3.39 4.36 -2.00
C LEU A 93 2.85 4.22 -3.43
N LEU A 94 3.65 4.60 -4.43
CA LEU A 94 3.36 4.40 -5.84
C LEU A 94 4.23 3.24 -6.36
N PRO A 95 3.72 1.99 -6.38
CA PRO A 95 4.55 0.81 -6.60
C PRO A 95 5.15 0.70 -8.02
N ASP A 96 4.52 1.28 -9.03
CA ASP A 96 4.93 1.12 -10.43
C ASP A 96 4.65 2.33 -11.34
N ARG A 97 5.33 2.31 -12.49
CA ARG A 97 5.23 3.30 -13.56
C ARG A 97 4.08 2.98 -14.51
N GLY A 98 3.44 4.03 -15.01
CA GLY A 98 2.25 3.96 -15.86
C GLY A 98 2.52 3.47 -17.30
N GLU A 99 3.77 3.52 -17.77
CA GLU A 99 4.18 3.03 -19.11
C GLU A 99 3.79 1.57 -19.37
N ARG A 100 3.76 0.74 -18.32
CA ARG A 100 3.36 -0.68 -18.39
C ARG A 100 1.88 -0.86 -18.69
N TYR A 101 1.08 0.18 -18.53
CA TYR A 101 -0.37 0.15 -18.61
C TYR A 101 -0.94 0.83 -19.86
N LEU A 102 -0.09 1.26 -20.80
CA LEU A 102 -0.52 1.93 -22.03
C LEU A 102 -1.42 1.06 -22.93
N SER A 103 -1.25 -0.27 -22.89
CA SER A 103 -2.11 -1.22 -23.61
C SER A 103 -3.40 -1.58 -22.86
N SER A 104 -3.51 -1.19 -21.59
CA SER A 104 -4.66 -1.47 -20.73
C SER A 104 -5.78 -0.43 -20.89
N MET A 105 -6.90 -0.63 -20.22
CA MET A 105 -8.00 0.35 -20.16
C MET A 105 -7.65 1.62 -19.36
N LEU A 106 -6.54 1.62 -18.62
CA LEU A 106 -6.16 2.74 -17.75
C LEU A 106 -5.94 4.04 -18.55
N PHE A 107 -5.20 3.97 -19.66
CA PHE A 107 -4.89 5.12 -20.51
C PHE A 107 -5.54 5.05 -21.90
N ARG A 108 -6.50 4.13 -22.11
CA ARG A 108 -7.17 4.00 -23.39
C ARG A 108 -8.00 5.25 -23.67
N SER A 109 -7.68 5.94 -24.75
CA SER A 109 -8.53 7.00 -25.31
C SER A 109 -9.81 6.36 -25.85
N ILE A 110 -10.95 6.67 -25.22
CA ILE A 110 -12.27 6.33 -25.78
C ILE A 110 -12.56 7.37 -26.85
N CYS A 111 -12.03 7.12 -28.05
CA CYS A 111 -12.34 7.93 -29.20
C CYS A 111 -13.71 7.52 -29.73
N ALA A 112 -14.73 8.30 -29.37
CA ALA A 112 -15.89 8.46 -30.24
C ALA A 112 -16.16 9.93 -30.63
N LYS A 113 -15.65 10.94 -29.89
CA LYS A 113 -15.90 12.38 -30.19
C LYS A 113 -14.82 13.38 -29.70
N CYS A 114 -13.51 13.11 -29.89
CA CYS A 114 -12.36 13.95 -29.43
C CYS A 114 -12.05 13.89 -27.92
N PRO A 115 -10.87 14.40 -27.47
CA PRO A 115 -9.52 14.37 -28.08
C PRO A 115 -8.50 13.62 -27.17
N PRO A 116 -7.27 13.32 -27.64
CA PRO A 116 -6.11 13.16 -26.76
C PRO A 116 -5.61 14.52 -26.23
#